data_AF-A0A934DXL2-F1
#
_entry.id   AF-A0A934DXL2-F1
#
_cell.length_a   1.000
_cell.length_b   1.000
_cell.length_c   1.000
_cell.angle_alpha   90.00
_cell.angle_beta   90.00
_cell.angle_gamma   90.00
#
_symmetry.space_group_name_H-M   'P 1'
#
loop_
_entity.id
_entity.type
_entity.pdbx_description
1 polymer ?
#
loop_
_entity_poly.entity_id
_entity_poly.type
_entity_poly.pdbx_seq_one_letter_code
_entity_poly.pdbx_strand_id
1 'polypeptide(L)'
;MTKRKIGELEQRLREVEGERELRAALAAEEPLEEELLELLQSRSGRISDAAAKKLREPQHVLGLIRALADGRIRRAEGRRSGIWALNILGRKYPGAAEAYLALIGDKDDVVAENALFGLVFLLEPRAIDGIEAEMSRPHSAERRESYQQALEALKAKDPFKYAPGFSDEANVWGWKDKKHK
;
A
#
# COMPACT_ATOMS: atom_id res chain seq x y z
N MET A 1 12.84 -5.75 22.47
CA MET A 1 12.35 -4.36 22.58
C MET A 1 10.95 -4.38 23.20
N THR A 2 10.71 -3.62 24.27
CA THR A 2 9.51 -3.78 25.12
C THR A 2 8.34 -2.96 24.58
N LYS A 3 7.14 -3.55 24.53
CA LYS A 3 5.86 -2.86 24.17
C LYS A 3 5.66 -1.52 24.89
N ARG A 4 6.25 -1.36 26.06
CA ARG A 4 6.30 -0.12 26.84
C ARG A 4 6.92 1.06 26.07
N LYS A 5 8.05 0.86 25.38
CA LYS A 5 8.72 1.93 24.62
C LYS A 5 7.87 2.40 23.44
N ILE A 6 7.14 1.50 22.78
CA ILE A 6 6.22 1.86 21.70
C ILE A 6 5.02 2.65 22.19
N GLY A 7 4.45 2.28 23.35
CA GLY A 7 3.37 3.04 23.95
C GLY A 7 3.78 4.46 24.34
N GLU A 8 4.98 4.63 24.88
CA GLU A 8 5.56 5.94 25.23
C GLU A 8 5.82 6.79 23.97
N LEU A 9 6.37 6.19 22.91
CA LEU A 9 6.56 6.87 21.62
C LEU A 9 5.22 7.29 21.01
N GLU A 10 4.23 6.39 20.94
CA GLU A 10 2.92 6.70 20.38
C GLU A 10 2.24 7.82 21.17
N GLN A 11 2.32 7.81 22.51
CA GLN A 11 1.76 8.86 23.35
C GLN A 11 2.40 10.23 23.05
N ARG A 12 3.74 10.29 22.96
CA ARG A 12 4.46 11.52 22.60
C ARG A 12 4.06 12.04 21.23
N LEU A 13 3.92 11.14 20.24
CA LEU A 13 3.51 11.51 18.89
C LEU A 13 2.06 12.01 18.83
N ARG A 14 1.16 11.55 19.72
CA ARG A 14 -0.23 12.04 19.79
C ARG A 14 -0.33 13.49 20.24
N GLU A 15 0.62 13.94 21.05
CA GLU A 15 0.67 15.32 21.56
C GLU A 15 1.17 16.31 20.48
N VAL A 16 1.65 15.81 19.35
CA VAL A 16 2.13 16.65 18.24
C VAL A 16 0.97 17.04 17.32
N GLU A 17 0.59 18.31 17.35
CA GLU A 17 -0.58 18.83 16.65
C GLU A 17 -0.38 19.03 15.15
N GLY A 18 0.84 19.23 14.66
CA GLY A 18 1.10 19.46 13.23
C GLY A 18 1.72 18.26 12.51
N GLU A 19 1.41 18.10 11.22
CA GLU A 19 1.93 16.97 10.43
C GLU A 19 3.45 17.06 10.23
N ARG A 20 3.96 18.28 10.01
CA ARG A 20 5.40 18.52 9.82
C ARG A 20 6.17 18.19 11.08
N GLU A 21 5.64 18.64 12.22
CA GLU A 21 6.16 18.43 13.56
C GLU A 21 6.10 16.94 13.90
N LEU A 22 5.02 16.24 13.54
CA LEU A 22 4.87 14.80 13.76
C LEU A 22 5.94 14.02 13.00
N ARG A 23 6.16 14.37 11.73
CA ARG A 23 7.22 13.76 10.92
C ARG A 23 8.61 14.06 11.47
N ALA A 24 8.85 15.29 11.94
CA ALA A 24 10.12 15.69 12.54
C ALA A 24 10.37 14.94 13.86
N ALA A 25 9.35 14.82 14.71
CA ALA A 25 9.42 14.06 15.95
C ALA A 25 9.70 12.58 15.69
N LEU A 26 8.99 11.96 14.73
CA LEU A 26 9.24 10.57 14.34
C LEU A 26 10.64 10.38 13.76
N ALA A 27 11.14 11.34 12.97
CA ALA A 27 12.49 11.29 12.41
C ALA A 27 13.58 11.42 13.48
N ALA A 28 13.38 12.29 14.49
CA ALA A 28 14.34 12.50 15.57
C ALA A 28 14.51 11.28 16.49
N GLU A 29 13.50 10.43 16.58
CA GLU A 29 13.53 9.20 17.38
C GLU A 29 14.22 8.02 16.67
N GLU A 30 14.47 8.14 15.35
CA GLU A 30 15.04 7.09 14.48
C GLU A 30 14.51 5.68 14.79
N PRO A 31 13.18 5.47 14.74
CA PRO A 31 12.57 4.21 15.10
C PRO A 31 13.05 3.08 14.19
N LEU A 32 13.23 1.90 14.78
CA LEU A 32 13.51 0.69 14.03
C LEU A 32 12.33 0.31 13.14
N GLU A 33 12.58 -0.53 12.13
CA GLU A 33 11.54 -1.00 11.20
C GLU A 33 10.33 -1.61 11.92
N GLU A 34 10.56 -2.50 12.90
CA GLU A 34 9.47 -3.13 13.66
C GLU A 34 8.69 -2.10 14.51
N GLU A 35 9.32 -1.02 14.96
CA GLU A 35 8.62 0.05 15.65
C GLU A 35 7.70 0.83 14.70
N LEU A 36 8.17 1.10 13.49
CA LEU A 36 7.37 1.71 12.44
C LEU A 36 6.18 0.82 12.04
N LEU A 37 6.37 -0.49 11.95
CA LEU A 37 5.29 -1.45 11.67
C LEU A 37 4.25 -1.50 12.81
N GLU A 38 4.67 -1.36 14.06
CA GLU A 38 3.75 -1.23 15.19
C GLU A 38 3.00 0.12 15.17
N LEU A 39 3.68 1.23 14.85
CA LEU A 39 3.06 2.55 14.72
C LEU A 39 2.07 2.62 13.55
N LEU A 40 2.29 1.84 12.49
CA LEU A 40 1.31 1.65 11.40
C LEU A 40 0.00 1.02 11.91
N GLN A 41 0.03 0.34 13.06
CA GLN A 41 -1.16 -0.18 13.74
C GLN A 41 -1.70 0.78 14.82
N SER A 42 -1.30 2.06 14.80
CA SER A 42 -1.88 3.08 15.68
C SER A 42 -3.38 3.26 15.42
N ARG A 43 -4.11 3.72 16.45
CA ARG A 43 -5.49 4.22 16.30
C ARG A 43 -5.54 5.61 15.67
N SER A 44 -4.42 6.34 15.67
CA SER A 44 -4.31 7.65 15.06
C SER A 44 -3.91 7.50 13.60
N GLY A 45 -4.80 7.85 12.67
CA GLY A 45 -4.51 7.84 11.23
C GLY A 45 -3.29 8.70 10.88
N ARG A 46 -3.11 9.83 11.58
CA ARG A 46 -1.91 10.69 11.43
C ARG A 46 -0.61 9.95 11.76
N ILE A 47 -0.59 9.17 12.84
CA ILE A 47 0.60 8.40 13.24
C ILE A 47 0.83 7.26 12.25
N SER A 48 -0.24 6.56 11.84
CA SER A 48 -0.18 5.52 10.80
C SER A 48 0.42 6.07 9.51
N ASP A 49 -0.05 7.22 9.04
CA ASP A 49 0.44 7.87 7.83
C ASP A 49 1.88 8.36 7.97
N ALA A 50 2.26 8.90 9.13
CA ALA A 50 3.65 9.31 9.39
C ALA A 50 4.59 8.09 9.37
N ALA A 51 4.19 6.98 10.00
CA ALA A 51 4.92 5.73 9.97
C ALA A 51 5.04 5.16 8.56
N ALA A 52 3.94 5.11 7.79
CA ALA A 52 3.94 4.68 6.39
C ALA A 52 4.87 5.54 5.53
N LYS A 53 4.89 6.86 5.75
CA LYS A 53 5.79 7.77 5.04
C LYS A 53 7.26 7.46 5.31
N LYS A 54 7.62 7.12 6.55
CA LYS A 54 8.97 6.71 6.96
C LYS A 54 9.33 5.33 6.40
N LEU A 55 8.39 4.39 6.38
CA LEU A 55 8.57 3.05 5.81
C LEU A 55 8.84 3.05 4.29
N ARG A 56 8.59 4.16 3.58
CA ARG A 56 8.98 4.32 2.16
C ARG A 56 10.48 4.52 1.97
N GLU A 57 11.22 4.84 3.03
CA GLU A 57 12.66 5.00 2.94
C GLU A 57 13.33 3.67 2.56
N PRO A 58 14.40 3.68 1.73
CA PRO A 58 14.95 2.46 1.13
C PRO A 58 15.35 1.38 2.14
N GLN A 59 15.73 1.76 3.35
CA GLN A 59 16.15 0.83 4.40
C GLN A 59 14.98 0.12 5.12
N HIS A 60 13.73 0.55 4.92
CA HIS A 60 12.55 0.01 5.62
C HIS A 60 11.50 -0.62 4.69
N VAL A 61 11.53 -0.25 3.41
CA VAL A 61 10.51 -0.65 2.43
C VAL A 61 10.37 -2.17 2.28
N LEU A 62 11.47 -2.92 2.38
CA LEU A 62 11.41 -4.39 2.27
C LEU A 62 10.67 -5.01 3.45
N GLY A 63 10.81 -4.45 4.66
CA GLY A 63 10.03 -4.88 5.82
C GLY A 63 8.55 -4.56 5.68
N LEU A 64 8.20 -3.40 5.12
CA LEU A 64 6.80 -3.06 4.82
C LEU A 64 6.20 -4.04 3.81
N ILE A 65 6.90 -4.35 2.72
CA ILE A 65 6.44 -5.31 1.71
C ILE A 65 6.17 -6.67 2.35
N ARG A 66 7.12 -7.20 3.13
CA ARG A 66 6.95 -8.47 3.85
C ARG A 66 5.79 -8.40 4.85
N ALA A 67 5.68 -7.32 5.62
CA ALA A 67 4.61 -7.15 6.60
C ALA A 67 3.20 -7.16 5.97
N LEU A 68 3.04 -6.57 4.79
CA LEU A 68 1.79 -6.59 4.04
C LEU A 68 1.53 -7.98 3.44
N ALA A 69 2.54 -8.59 2.81
CA ALA A 69 2.42 -9.92 2.22
C ALA A 69 2.09 -11.01 3.25
N ASP A 70 2.72 -10.95 4.42
CA ASP A 70 2.53 -11.90 5.53
C ASP A 70 1.26 -11.61 6.36
N GLY A 71 0.50 -10.56 6.03
CA GLY A 71 -0.70 -10.18 6.78
C GLY A 71 -0.42 -9.71 8.23
N ARG A 72 0.79 -9.22 8.52
CA ARG A 72 1.17 -8.77 9.87
C ARG A 72 0.45 -7.49 10.29
N ILE A 73 0.00 -6.68 9.34
CA ILE A 73 -0.69 -5.41 9.59
C ILE A 73 -2.20 -5.67 9.69
N ARG A 74 -2.74 -5.71 10.91
CA ARG A 74 -4.11 -6.19 11.18
C ARG A 74 -5.17 -5.09 11.09
N ARG A 75 -4.79 -3.84 11.34
CA ARG A 75 -5.71 -2.69 11.24
C ARG A 75 -5.90 -2.29 9.78
N ALA A 76 -7.16 -2.05 9.40
CA ALA A 76 -7.50 -1.59 8.07
C ALA A 76 -6.78 -0.28 7.71
N GLU A 77 -6.78 0.68 8.64
CA GLU A 77 -6.07 1.95 8.46
C GLU A 77 -4.57 1.76 8.19
N GLY A 78 -3.91 0.87 8.93
CA GLY A 78 -2.51 0.55 8.70
C GLY A 78 -2.25 -0.09 7.34
N ARG A 79 -3.15 -0.97 6.89
CA ARG A 79 -3.07 -1.55 5.54
C ARG A 79 -3.31 -0.51 4.46
N ARG A 80 -4.24 0.43 4.65
CA ARG A 80 -4.46 1.57 3.73
C ARG A 80 -3.22 2.45 3.63
N SER A 81 -2.66 2.89 4.76
CA SER A 81 -1.45 3.72 4.75
C SER A 81 -0.26 2.96 4.14
N GLY A 82 -0.11 1.66 4.46
CA GLY A 82 0.95 0.81 3.95
C GLY A 82 0.86 0.57 2.43
N ILE A 83 -0.32 0.22 1.91
CA ILE A 83 -0.51 -0.02 0.48
C ILE A 83 -0.36 1.27 -0.33
N TRP A 84 -0.83 2.40 0.21
CA TRP A 84 -0.63 3.70 -0.40
C TRP A 84 0.86 4.07 -0.48
N ALA A 85 1.62 3.76 0.58
CA ALA A 85 3.07 3.93 0.58
C ALA A 85 3.76 3.10 -0.52
N LEU A 86 3.32 1.86 -0.77
CA LEU A 86 3.82 1.06 -1.90
C LEU A 86 3.45 1.67 -3.25
N ASN A 87 2.20 2.12 -3.43
CA ASN A 87 1.75 2.73 -4.68
C ASN A 87 2.53 4.00 -5.06
N ILE A 88 3.00 4.77 -4.07
CA ILE A 88 3.87 5.94 -4.32
C ILE A 88 5.25 5.53 -4.84
N LEU A 89 5.74 4.35 -4.44
CA LEU A 89 7.05 3.86 -4.88
C LEU A 89 6.99 3.21 -6.26
N GLY A 90 5.79 2.82 -6.72
CA GLY A 90 5.55 2.28 -8.05
C GLY A 90 6.44 1.08 -8.38
N ARG A 91 7.09 1.12 -9.55
CA ARG A 91 7.95 0.04 -10.06
C ARG A 91 9.32 -0.05 -9.39
N LYS A 92 9.67 0.86 -8.48
CA LYS A 92 11.00 0.87 -7.85
C LYS A 92 11.28 -0.39 -7.03
N TYR A 93 10.24 -1.04 -6.51
CA TYR A 93 10.35 -2.27 -5.71
C TYR A 93 9.48 -3.37 -6.32
N PRO A 94 9.99 -4.15 -7.28
CA PRO A 94 9.19 -5.17 -7.96
C PRO A 94 8.68 -6.28 -7.02
N GLY A 95 9.35 -6.49 -5.87
CA GLY A 95 8.85 -7.37 -4.80
C GLY A 95 7.51 -6.94 -4.19
N ALA A 96 7.04 -5.72 -4.44
CA ALA A 96 5.72 -5.25 -4.00
C ALA A 96 4.56 -6.06 -4.61
N ALA A 97 4.78 -6.76 -5.74
CA ALA A 97 3.78 -7.65 -6.34
C ALA A 97 3.24 -8.69 -5.35
N GLU A 98 4.08 -9.24 -4.48
CA GLU A 98 3.66 -10.23 -3.47
C GLU A 98 2.72 -9.60 -2.43
N ALA A 99 3.02 -8.38 -1.98
CA ALA A 99 2.16 -7.64 -1.08
C ALA A 99 0.81 -7.30 -1.71
N TYR A 100 0.81 -6.87 -2.99
CA TYR A 100 -0.44 -6.60 -3.69
C TYR A 100 -1.28 -7.88 -3.87
N LEU A 101 -0.67 -9.00 -4.29
CA LEU A 101 -1.35 -10.29 -4.42
C LEU A 101 -2.00 -10.75 -3.11
N ALA A 102 -1.34 -10.53 -1.96
CA ALA A 102 -1.90 -10.86 -0.67
C ALA A 102 -3.12 -10.01 -0.27
N LEU A 103 -3.30 -8.84 -0.91
CA LEU A 103 -4.28 -7.83 -0.51
C LEU A 103 -5.45 -7.65 -1.48
N ILE A 104 -5.46 -8.29 -2.65
CA ILE A 104 -6.61 -8.19 -3.59
C ILE A 104 -7.91 -8.76 -3.01
N GLY A 105 -7.82 -9.67 -2.04
CA GLY A 105 -8.95 -10.23 -1.30
C GLY A 105 -9.22 -9.53 0.04
N ASP A 106 -8.62 -8.37 0.30
CA ASP A 106 -8.84 -7.66 1.55
C ASP A 106 -10.32 -7.32 1.74
N LYS A 107 -10.76 -7.39 3.00
CA LYS A 107 -12.12 -7.00 3.41
C LYS A 107 -12.36 -5.49 3.31
N ASP A 108 -11.30 -4.70 3.28
CA ASP A 108 -11.37 -3.26 3.12
C ASP A 108 -11.28 -2.90 1.63
N ASP A 109 -12.34 -2.27 1.11
CA ASP A 109 -12.45 -2.00 -0.33
C ASP A 109 -11.32 -1.15 -0.89
N VAL A 110 -10.91 -0.14 -0.13
CA VAL A 110 -9.81 0.75 -0.50
C VAL A 110 -8.49 -0.02 -0.59
N VAL A 111 -8.24 -0.96 0.33
CA VAL A 111 -7.00 -1.75 0.33
C VAL A 111 -6.93 -2.64 -0.91
N ALA A 112 -8.00 -3.39 -1.19
CA ALA A 112 -8.03 -4.28 -2.34
C ALA A 112 -8.02 -3.53 -3.69
N GLU A 113 -8.71 -2.40 -3.81
CA GLU A 113 -8.64 -1.55 -5.01
C GLU A 113 -7.24 -1.00 -5.25
N ASN A 114 -6.54 -0.55 -4.19
CA ASN A 114 -5.16 -0.11 -4.28
C ASN A 114 -4.20 -1.25 -4.65
N ALA A 115 -4.49 -2.48 -4.20
CA ALA A 115 -3.73 -3.66 -4.57
C ALA A 115 -3.92 -4.05 -6.05
N LEU A 116 -5.16 -4.03 -6.54
CA LEU A 116 -5.47 -4.21 -7.96
C LEU A 116 -4.78 -3.16 -8.82
N PHE A 117 -4.84 -1.88 -8.41
CA PHE A 117 -4.12 -0.80 -9.07
C PHE A 117 -2.62 -1.13 -9.20
N GLY A 118 -1.97 -1.51 -8.10
CA GLY A 118 -0.56 -1.87 -8.09
C GLY A 118 -0.24 -3.01 -9.07
N LEU A 119 -1.01 -4.11 -9.05
CA LEU A 119 -0.78 -5.26 -9.94
C LEU A 119 -0.98 -4.90 -11.41
N VAL A 120 -2.03 -4.15 -11.72
CA VAL A 120 -2.33 -3.69 -13.07
C VAL A 120 -1.22 -2.77 -13.57
N PHE A 121 -0.78 -1.79 -12.78
CA PHE A 121 0.26 -0.85 -13.17
C PHE A 121 1.66 -1.47 -13.21
N LEU A 122 1.91 -2.56 -12.48
CA LEU A 122 3.08 -3.42 -12.65
C LEU A 122 3.00 -4.29 -13.91
N LEU A 123 1.80 -4.50 -14.47
CA LEU A 123 1.52 -5.54 -15.47
C LEU A 123 1.94 -6.93 -14.97
N GLU A 124 1.60 -7.27 -13.72
CA GLU A 124 1.96 -8.54 -13.10
C GLU A 124 1.07 -9.68 -13.63
N PRO A 125 1.59 -10.59 -14.50
CA PRO A 125 0.77 -11.63 -15.10
C PRO A 125 0.25 -12.66 -14.09
N ARG A 126 0.97 -12.91 -12.99
CA ARG A 126 0.55 -13.84 -11.93
C ARG A 126 -0.72 -13.37 -11.22
N ALA A 127 -1.08 -12.09 -11.36
CA ALA A 127 -2.30 -11.53 -10.79
C ALA A 127 -3.58 -12.08 -11.42
N ILE A 128 -3.53 -12.55 -12.68
CA ILE A 128 -4.72 -13.03 -13.39
C ILE A 128 -5.38 -14.18 -12.61
N ASP A 129 -4.60 -15.23 -12.29
CA ASP A 129 -5.10 -16.40 -11.56
C ASP A 129 -5.62 -16.01 -10.17
N GLY A 130 -4.92 -15.11 -9.47
CA GLY A 130 -5.33 -14.62 -8.15
C GLY A 130 -6.64 -13.84 -8.18
N ILE A 131 -6.81 -12.95 -9.16
CA ILE A 131 -8.03 -12.16 -9.35
C ILE A 131 -9.20 -13.06 -9.75
N GLU A 132 -8.99 -14.01 -10.65
CA GLU A 132 -10.03 -14.99 -11.05
C GLU A 132 -10.46 -15.86 -9.86
N ALA A 133 -9.52 -16.27 -9.00
CA ALA A 133 -9.81 -17.02 -7.79
C ALA A 133 -10.62 -16.19 -6.78
N GLU A 134 -10.25 -14.93 -6.51
CA GLU A 134 -11.04 -14.07 -5.61
C GLU A 134 -12.42 -13.76 -6.20
N MET A 135 -12.54 -13.47 -7.50
CA MET A 135 -13.83 -13.18 -8.14
C MET A 135 -14.83 -14.35 -8.04
N SER A 136 -14.36 -15.60 -7.88
CA SER A 136 -15.21 -16.77 -7.64
C SER A 136 -15.90 -16.77 -6.27
N ARG A 137 -15.42 -15.96 -5.33
CA ARG A 137 -15.99 -15.82 -3.98
C ARG A 137 -17.15 -14.82 -3.96
N PRO A 138 -17.97 -14.82 -2.88
CA PRO A 138 -19.00 -13.81 -2.69
C PRO A 138 -18.39 -12.43 -2.47
N HIS A 139 -18.76 -11.47 -3.32
CA HIS A 139 -18.33 -10.07 -3.26
C HIS A 139 -19.49 -9.16 -3.68
N SER A 140 -19.38 -7.86 -3.40
CA SER A 140 -20.29 -6.86 -3.94
C SER A 140 -20.19 -6.78 -5.47
N ALA A 141 -21.19 -6.16 -6.11
CA ALA A 141 -21.18 -5.98 -7.56
C ALA A 141 -20.00 -5.08 -7.98
N GLU A 142 -19.76 -4.03 -7.20
CA GLU A 142 -18.70 -3.05 -7.40
C GLU A 142 -17.32 -3.72 -7.35
N ARG A 143 -17.07 -4.57 -6.35
CA ARG A 143 -15.81 -5.32 -6.23
C ARG A 143 -15.59 -6.24 -7.43
N ARG A 144 -16.64 -6.92 -7.91
CA ARG A 144 -16.55 -7.79 -9.10
C ARG A 144 -16.26 -7.00 -10.35
N GLU A 145 -16.84 -5.82 -10.51
CA GLU A 145 -16.53 -4.91 -11.60
C GLU A 145 -15.06 -4.50 -11.58
N SER A 146 -14.51 -4.13 -10.41
CA SER A 146 -13.08 -3.82 -10.28
C SER A 146 -12.18 -4.99 -10.69
N TYR A 147 -12.53 -6.23 -10.30
CA TYR A 147 -11.81 -7.42 -10.74
C TYR A 147 -11.87 -7.62 -12.26
N GLN A 148 -13.05 -7.45 -12.87
CA GLN A 148 -13.21 -7.56 -14.32
C GLN A 148 -12.37 -6.51 -15.06
N GLN A 149 -12.44 -5.25 -14.66
CA GLN A 149 -11.65 -4.17 -15.24
C GLN A 149 -10.13 -4.43 -15.09
N ALA A 150 -9.69 -4.93 -13.93
CA ALA A 150 -8.29 -5.29 -13.71
C ALA A 150 -7.83 -6.44 -14.63
N LEU A 151 -8.67 -7.47 -14.81
CA LEU A 151 -8.38 -8.58 -15.72
C LEU A 151 -8.31 -8.11 -17.18
N GLU A 152 -9.23 -7.27 -17.62
CA GLU A 152 -9.22 -6.70 -18.97
C GLU A 152 -7.96 -5.86 -19.22
N ALA A 153 -7.58 -5.02 -18.26
CA ALA A 153 -6.36 -4.21 -18.31
C ALA A 153 -5.10 -5.07 -18.40
N LEU A 154 -4.98 -6.11 -17.56
CA LEU A 154 -3.85 -7.04 -17.56
C LEU A 154 -3.77 -7.84 -18.88
N LYS A 155 -4.89 -8.38 -19.35
CA LYS A 155 -4.97 -9.15 -20.61
C LYS A 155 -4.63 -8.27 -21.83
N ALA A 156 -5.08 -7.01 -21.82
CA ALA A 156 -4.75 -6.03 -22.86
C ALA A 156 -3.32 -5.45 -22.72
N LYS A 157 -2.64 -5.69 -21.59
CA LYS A 157 -1.38 -5.03 -21.22
C LYS A 157 -1.49 -3.50 -21.22
N ASP A 158 -2.65 -2.99 -20.85
CA ASP A 158 -2.98 -1.57 -20.83
C ASP A 158 -3.57 -1.18 -19.46
N PRO A 159 -2.74 -0.65 -18.53
CA PRO A 159 -3.19 -0.35 -17.18
C PRO A 159 -4.22 0.78 -17.11
N PHE A 160 -4.32 1.60 -18.16
CA PHE A 160 -5.26 2.73 -18.19
C PHE A 160 -6.67 2.31 -18.55
N LYS A 161 -6.90 1.06 -18.98
CA LYS A 161 -8.25 0.49 -18.97
C LYS A 161 -8.83 0.37 -17.57
N TYR A 162 -7.98 0.15 -16.57
CA TYR A 162 -8.39 0.11 -15.16
C TYR A 162 -8.52 1.50 -14.55
N ALA A 163 -7.60 2.42 -14.90
CA ALA A 163 -7.59 3.78 -14.37
C ALA A 163 -7.40 4.83 -15.49
N PRO A 164 -8.44 5.13 -16.30
CA PRO A 164 -8.30 5.95 -17.50
C PRO A 164 -7.97 7.42 -17.22
N GLY A 165 -8.28 7.92 -16.03
CA GLY A 165 -7.95 9.28 -15.60
C GLY A 165 -6.60 9.40 -14.87
N PHE A 166 -5.86 8.31 -14.70
CA PHE A 166 -4.61 8.33 -13.94
C PHE A 166 -3.48 9.01 -14.73
N SER A 167 -2.69 9.83 -14.04
CA SER A 167 -1.50 10.47 -14.58
C SER A 167 -0.29 10.10 -13.71
N ASP A 168 0.73 9.49 -14.31
CA ASP A 168 1.99 9.14 -13.65
C ASP A 168 2.97 10.32 -13.64
N GLU A 169 2.57 11.46 -13.04
CA GLU A 169 3.34 12.72 -13.10
C GLU A 169 4.78 12.58 -12.59
N ALA A 170 4.94 11.80 -11.52
CA ALA A 170 6.22 11.48 -10.90
C ALA A 170 7.00 10.36 -11.62
N ASN A 171 6.40 9.77 -12.67
CA ASN A 171 6.95 8.66 -13.45
C ASN A 171 7.40 7.45 -12.60
N VAL A 172 6.73 7.22 -11.47
CA VAL A 172 7.10 6.12 -10.54
C VAL A 172 6.68 4.77 -11.09
N TRP A 173 5.71 4.75 -12.01
CA TRP A 173 5.24 3.57 -12.71
C TRP A 173 5.81 3.42 -14.13
N GLY A 174 6.54 4.43 -14.63
CA GLY A 174 7.16 4.41 -15.94
C GLY A 174 6.18 4.66 -17.10
N TRP A 175 5.10 5.41 -16.85
CA TRP A 175 4.03 5.65 -17.84
C TRP A 175 3.91 7.10 -18.34
N LYS A 176 4.73 8.03 -17.82
CA LYS A 176 4.61 9.47 -18.14
C LYS A 176 4.67 9.81 -19.64
N ASP A 177 5.49 9.07 -20.39
CA ASP A 177 5.73 9.35 -21.82
C ASP A 177 5.00 8.39 -22.76
N LYS A 178 4.26 7.41 -22.23
CA LYS A 178 3.51 6.46 -23.04
C LYS A 178 2.16 7.09 -23.39
N LYS A 179 2.18 8.05 -24.33
CA LYS A 179 0.97 8.55 -24.97
C LYS A 179 0.21 7.36 -25.53
N HIS A 180 -1.04 7.18 -25.09
CA HIS A 180 -2.00 6.28 -25.70
C HIS A 180 -2.01 6.50 -27.21
N LYS A 181 -1.40 5.56 -27.94
CA LYS A 181 -1.48 5.46 -29.40
C LYS A 181 -2.49 4.40 -29.74
#